data_AF-A0A658YZ32-F1
#
_entry.id   AF-A0A658YZ32-F1
#
_cell.length_a   1.000
_cell.length_b   1.000
_cell.length_c   1.000
_cell.angle_alpha   90.00
_cell.angle_beta   90.00
_cell.angle_gamma   90.00
#
_symmetry.space_group_name_H-M   'P 1'
#
loop_
_entity.id
_entity.type
_entity.pdbx_description
1 polymer ?
#
loop_
_entity_poly.entity_id
_entity_poly.type
_entity_poly.pdbx_seq_one_letter_code
_entity_poly.pdbx_strand_id
1 'polypeptide(L)'
;MPSKLTNILAVGGNAVITAEAHTELGQLCETFPGIAVCVEPESVEALVAGIRQALLLPKHNTVAREYAERTLDKENVLRQFINDIRG
;
A
#
# COMPACT_ATOMS: atom_id res chain seq x y z
N MET A 1 -6.72 -2.60 -5.41
CA MET A 1 -6.29 -1.98 -4.13
C MET A 1 -7.44 -1.37 -3.31
N PRO A 2 -7.55 -1.70 -2.00
CA PRO A 2 -8.60 -1.18 -1.12
C PRO A 2 -8.50 0.34 -0.85
N SER A 3 -9.64 1.05 -0.88
CA SER A 3 -9.73 2.52 -0.73
C SER A 3 -8.98 3.10 0.49
N LYS A 4 -9.01 2.41 1.64
CA LYS A 4 -8.33 2.88 2.86
C LYS A 4 -6.81 2.82 2.72
N LEU A 5 -6.28 1.76 2.11
CA LEU A 5 -4.84 1.60 1.92
C LEU A 5 -4.31 2.63 0.94
N THR A 6 -5.02 2.87 -0.18
CA THR A 6 -4.64 3.89 -1.16
C THR A 6 -4.40 5.26 -0.51
N ASN A 7 -5.28 5.68 0.42
CA ASN A 7 -5.14 6.96 1.10
C ASN A 7 -3.93 7.01 2.04
N ILE A 8 -3.66 5.91 2.77
CA ILE A 8 -2.48 5.80 3.65
C ILE A 8 -1.21 5.93 2.81
N LEU A 9 -1.13 5.19 1.70
CA LEU A 9 0.05 5.24 0.83
C LEU A 9 0.20 6.61 0.15
N ALA A 10 -0.90 7.23 -0.27
CA ALA A 10 -0.90 8.54 -0.91
C ALA A 10 -0.31 9.64 -0.02
N VAL A 11 -0.51 9.61 1.29
CA VAL A 11 0.12 10.57 2.22
C VAL A 11 1.54 10.17 2.65
N GLY A 12 2.07 9.06 2.10
CA GLY A 12 3.34 8.48 2.51
C GLY A 12 3.29 7.88 3.91
N GLY A 13 2.15 7.36 4.35
CA GLY A 13 2.01 6.71 5.64
C GLY A 13 2.59 5.29 5.65
N ASN A 14 3.09 4.86 6.81
CA ASN A 14 3.41 3.46 7.03
C ASN A 14 2.12 2.67 7.29
N ALA A 15 2.03 1.47 6.73
CA ALA A 15 0.93 0.54 6.94
C ALA A 15 1.45 -0.79 7.46
N VAL A 16 0.67 -1.44 8.32
CA VAL A 16 0.81 -2.86 8.67
C VAL A 16 -0.30 -3.60 7.95
N ILE A 17 0.05 -4.64 7.21
CA ILE A 17 -0.87 -5.41 6.37
C ILE A 17 -0.80 -6.86 6.79
N THR A 18 -1.93 -7.45 7.18
CA THR A 18 -2.08 -8.89 7.36
C THR A 18 -2.44 -9.51 6.01
N ALA A 19 -1.55 -10.29 5.41
CA ALA A 19 -1.79 -10.89 4.10
C ALA A 19 -0.93 -12.15 3.91
N GLU A 20 -1.50 -13.15 3.24
CA GLU A 20 -0.72 -14.30 2.77
C GLU A 20 0.07 -13.89 1.52
N ALA A 21 1.27 -14.46 1.35
CA ALA A 21 2.20 -14.12 0.27
C ALA A 21 1.57 -14.17 -1.13
N HIS A 22 0.69 -15.13 -1.38
CA HIS A 22 0.07 -15.34 -2.68
C HIS A 22 -1.16 -14.45 -2.95
N THR A 23 -1.60 -13.65 -1.97
CA THR A 23 -2.69 -12.67 -2.17
C THR A 23 -2.19 -11.41 -2.87
N GLU A 24 -3.09 -10.61 -3.44
CA GLU A 24 -2.76 -9.32 -4.09
C GLU A 24 -1.93 -8.41 -3.16
N LEU A 25 -2.26 -8.37 -1.87
CA LEU A 25 -1.57 -7.54 -0.89
C LEU A 25 -0.21 -8.14 -0.43
N GLY A 26 -0.11 -9.46 -0.38
CA GLY A 26 1.18 -10.13 -0.14
C GLY A 26 2.15 -9.85 -1.28
N GLN A 27 1.71 -10.04 -2.52
CA GLN A 27 2.50 -9.75 -3.72
C GLN A 27 2.87 -8.27 -3.83
N LEU A 28 2.00 -7.34 -3.40
CA LEU A 28 2.32 -5.92 -3.33
C LEU A 28 3.55 -5.67 -2.44
N CYS A 29 3.58 -6.28 -1.25
CA CYS A 29 4.68 -6.11 -0.30
C CYS A 29 5.98 -6.77 -0.79
N GLU A 30 5.88 -7.87 -1.53
CA GLU A 30 7.03 -8.52 -2.17
C GLU A 30 7.57 -7.72 -3.36
N THR A 31 6.68 -7.17 -4.19
CA THR A 31 7.03 -6.42 -5.40
C THR A 31 7.61 -5.05 -5.07
N PHE A 32 7.15 -4.43 -3.97
CA PHE A 32 7.62 -3.13 -3.51
C PHE A 32 8.14 -3.21 -2.08
N PRO A 33 9.37 -3.75 -1.87
CA PRO A 33 9.95 -3.84 -0.54
C PRO A 33 9.95 -2.50 0.19
N GLY A 34 9.42 -2.49 1.42
CA GLY A 34 9.31 -1.28 2.23
C GLY A 34 8.04 -0.46 2.03
N ILE A 35 7.14 -0.84 1.10
CA ILE A 35 5.85 -0.16 0.92
C ILE A 35 4.95 -0.26 2.15
N ALA A 36 5.03 -1.38 2.87
CA ALA A 36 4.29 -1.68 4.08
C ALA A 36 5.03 -2.77 4.87
N VAL A 37 4.66 -2.94 6.14
CA VAL A 37 5.06 -4.09 6.95
C VAL A 37 4.02 -5.18 6.76
N CYS A 38 4.39 -6.24 6.03
CA CYS A 38 3.52 -7.41 5.84
C CYS A 38 3.70 -8.38 7.02
N VAL A 39 2.59 -8.88 7.56
CA VAL A 39 2.59 -9.83 8.68
C VAL A 39 1.67 -11.01 8.39
N GLU A 40 1.97 -12.14 9.02
CA GLU A 40 1.16 -13.35 8.91
C GLU A 40 -0.29 -13.10 9.42
N PRO A 41 -1.32 -13.50 8.67
CA PRO A 41 -2.70 -13.48 9.14
C PRO A 41 -2.89 -14.30 10.42
N GLU A 42 -3.90 -13.94 11.20
CA GLU A 42 -4.33 -14.68 12.41
C GLU A 42 -3.25 -14.86 13.50
N SER A 43 -2.12 -14.16 13.40
CA SER A 43 -1.04 -14.18 14.39
C SER A 43 -0.96 -12.86 15.15
N VAL A 44 -1.40 -12.88 16.42
CA VAL A 44 -1.30 -11.72 17.32
C VAL A 44 0.16 -11.32 17.53
N GLU A 45 1.05 -12.30 17.64
CA GLU A 45 2.49 -12.05 17.81
C GLU A 45 3.08 -11.34 16.59
N ALA A 46 2.76 -11.80 15.38
CA ALA A 46 3.21 -11.18 14.14
C ALA A 46 2.67 -9.74 14.01
N LEU A 47 1.40 -9.52 14.36
CA LEU A 47 0.80 -8.19 14.34
C LEU A 47 1.49 -7.23 15.32
N VAL A 48 1.77 -7.67 16.55
CA VAL A 48 2.47 -6.84 17.56
C VAL A 48 3.88 -6.51 17.08
N ALA A 49 4.60 -7.50 16.55
CA ALA A 49 5.94 -7.28 15.99
C ALA A 49 5.91 -6.28 14.82
N GLY A 50 4.94 -6.44 13.90
CA GLY A 50 4.78 -5.53 12.76
C GLY A 50 4.45 -4.10 13.16
N ILE A 51 3.60 -3.89 14.17
CA ILE A 51 3.31 -2.55 14.72
C ILE A 51 4.58 -1.93 15.32
N ARG A 52 5.35 -2.70 16.12
CA ARG A 52 6.61 -2.21 16.70
C ARG A 52 7.61 -1.83 15.62
N GLN A 53 7.72 -2.62 14.55
CA GLN A 53 8.56 -2.31 13.41
C GLN A 53 8.11 -1.01 12.72
N ALA A 54 6.81 -0.86 12.45
CA ALA A 54 6.26 0.33 11.79
C ALA A 54 6.50 1.62 12.60
N LEU A 55 6.53 1.54 13.93
CA LEU A 55 6.85 2.68 14.80
C LEU A 55 8.31 3.15 14.70
N LEU A 56 9.22 2.29 14.23
CA LEU A 56 10.64 2.63 14.04
C LEU A 56 10.93 3.18 12.64
N LEU A 57 9.96 3.10 11.72
CA LEU A 57 10.13 3.60 10.37
C LEU A 57 10.07 5.14 10.33
N PRO A 58 10.68 5.76 9.30
CA PRO A 58 10.53 7.19 9.08
C PRO A 58 9.05 7.59 9.00
N LYS A 59 8.74 8.81 9.48
CA LYS A 59 7.37 9.36 9.45
C LYS A 59 6.75 9.36 8.06
N HIS A 60 7.59 9.51 7.03
CA HIS A 60 7.18 9.49 5.63
C HIS A 60 7.82 8.31 4.91
N ASN A 61 6.97 7.43 4.39
CA ASN A 61 7.34 6.31 3.57
C ASN A 61 7.35 6.74 2.10
N THR A 62 8.55 6.92 1.54
CA THR A 62 8.74 7.36 0.15
C THR A 62 8.29 6.30 -0.85
N VAL A 63 8.52 5.02 -0.55
CA VAL A 63 8.09 3.90 -1.41
C VAL A 63 6.57 3.89 -1.55
N ALA A 64 5.85 4.06 -0.44
CA ALA A 64 4.40 4.18 -0.42
C ALA A 64 3.90 5.38 -1.23
N ARG A 65 4.53 6.54 -1.05
CA ARG A 65 4.17 7.78 -1.75
C ARG A 65 4.39 7.64 -3.26
N GLU A 66 5.54 7.16 -3.70
CA GLU A 66 5.88 6.97 -5.11
C GLU A 66 4.97 5.94 -5.78
N TYR A 67 4.66 4.85 -5.09
CA TYR A 67 3.70 3.85 -5.59
C TYR A 67 2.31 4.44 -5.78
N ALA A 68 1.84 5.23 -4.80
CA ALA A 68 0.54 5.88 -4.86
C ALA A 68 0.49 6.92 -5.99
N GLU A 69 1.53 7.75 -6.18
CA GLU A 69 1.62 8.70 -7.29
C GLU A 69 1.50 7.99 -8.64
N ARG A 70 2.30 6.94 -8.88
CA ARG A 70 2.25 6.17 -10.13
C ARG A 70 0.90 5.49 -10.37
N THR A 71 0.27 4.97 -9.32
CA THR A 71 -1.01 4.25 -9.43
C THR A 71 -2.17 5.22 -9.64
N LEU A 72 -2.21 6.31 -8.88
CA LEU A 72 -3.22 7.36 -9.03
C LEU A 72 -3.12 8.06 -10.38
N ASP A 73 -1.90 8.32 -10.88
CA ASP A 73 -1.73 8.89 -12.23
C ASP A 73 -2.30 7.95 -13.30
N LYS A 74 -2.02 6.65 -13.22
CA LYS A 74 -2.62 5.66 -14.15
C LYS A 74 -4.14 5.64 -14.07
N GLU A 75 -4.71 5.63 -12.86
CA GLU A 75 -6.16 5.69 -12.68
C GLU A 75 -6.76 7.00 -13.21
N ASN A 76 -6.09 8.13 -12.97
CA ASN A 76 -6.53 9.44 -13.45
C ASN A 76 -6.52 9.50 -14.98
N VAL A 77 -5.46 9.01 -15.63
CA VAL A 77 -5.37 8.92 -17.10
C VAL A 77 -6.48 8.04 -17.67
N LEU A 78 -6.72 6.86 -17.09
CA LEU A 78 -7.80 5.96 -17.50
C LEU A 78 -9.18 6.61 -17.35
N ARG A 79 -9.44 7.30 -16.23
CA ARG A 79 -10.70 8.02 -16.01
C ARG A 79 -10.91 9.14 -17.02
N GLN A 80 -9.85 9.91 -17.32
CA GLN A 80 -9.91 10.97 -18.30
C GLN A 80 -10.21 10.43 -19.70
N PHE A 81 -9.55 9.35 -20.10
CA PHE A 81 -9.82 8.68 -21.38
C PHE A 81 -11.26 8.15 -21.51
N ILE A 82 -11.81 7.56 -20.44
CA ILE A 82 -13.21 7.10 -20.45
C ILE A 82 -14.20 8.27 -20.54
N ASN A 83 -13.90 9.40 -19.89
CA ASN A 83 -14.74 10.60 -19.97
C ASN A 83 -14.70 11.21 -21.37
N ASP A 84 -13.52 11.26 -22.01
CA ASP A 84 -13.34 11.80 -23.36
C ASP A 84 -14.04 10.96 -24.45
N ILE A 85 -14.27 9.66 -24.23
CA ILE A 85 -15.02 8.78 -25.14
C ILE A 85 -16.55 8.89 -24.92
N ARG A 86 -16.98 9.32 -23.73
CA ARG A 86 -18.40 9.44 -23.37
C ARG A 86 -18.96 10.86 -23.55
N GLY A 87 -18.13 11.83 -23.89
CA GLY A 87 -18.50 13.18 -24.34
C GLY A 87 -18.56 13.28 -25.86
#